data_AF-A0A8J7SQX0-F1
#
_entry.id   AF-A0A8J7SQX0-F1
#
_cell.length_a   1.000
_cell.length_b   1.000
_cell.length_c   1.000
_cell.angle_alpha   90.00
_cell.angle_beta   90.00
_cell.angle_gamma   90.00
#
_symmetry.space_group_name_H-M   'P 1'
#
loop_
_entity.id
_entity.type
_entity.pdbx_description
1 polymer ?
#
loop_
_entity_poly.entity_id
_entity_poly.type
_entity_poly.pdbx_seq_one_letter_code
_entity_poly.pdbx_strand_id
1 'polypeptide(L)'
;GVEIIVDDTPEAVIISSFDPIRREICRLSLQRLVADGRIHPARIEEVVAKTKKQIEEQIMEIGQRTVIDLNIHGLQAPLIRMVGRMRFRSSYGQNLLKHSIETAKLCAIMSAELGLSSREIKLAKRAGLLHDIGKVGEEETELSHALLGMKLCERHGEKAAVSNAVGAHHDEVEMKFIISPIVQVCDAISGARPGARREILESYIERIKELEQVAMAHDGVQKVYAMQAGRELRVIVEADKVSDSKAEDLSFLISQQIQNEMQYPGQIKVTVIREKRAVAFAR
;
A
#
# COMPACT_ATOMS: atom_id res chain seq x y z
N GLY A 1 -4.86 -21.05 -8.70
CA GLY A 1 -4.04 -20.17 -7.83
C GLY A 1 -4.07 -18.70 -8.26
N VAL A 2 -4.61 -18.42 -9.44
CA VAL A 2 -5.01 -17.10 -9.92
C VAL A 2 -6.40 -17.31 -10.52
N GLU A 3 -7.31 -16.39 -10.31
CA GLU A 3 -8.63 -16.36 -10.92
C GLU A 3 -8.62 -15.36 -12.06
N ILE A 4 -9.15 -15.78 -13.21
CA ILE A 4 -9.29 -14.94 -14.40
C ILE A 4 -10.77 -14.64 -14.54
N ILE A 5 -11.12 -13.37 -14.47
CA ILE A 5 -12.50 -12.90 -14.58
C ILE A 5 -12.62 -12.21 -15.94
N VAL A 6 -13.56 -12.70 -16.74
CA VAL A 6 -13.96 -12.11 -18.01
C VAL A 6 -15.41 -11.69 -17.84
N ASP A 7 -15.66 -10.38 -17.88
CA ASP A 7 -16.99 -9.80 -17.77
C ASP A 7 -17.43 -9.21 -19.11
N ASP A 8 -18.55 -8.48 -19.11
CA ASP A 8 -19.10 -7.85 -20.30
C ASP A 8 -18.25 -6.66 -20.82
N THR A 9 -17.16 -6.30 -20.12
CA THR A 9 -16.23 -5.26 -20.57
C THR A 9 -15.42 -5.77 -21.77
N PRO A 10 -15.60 -5.19 -22.96
CA PRO A 10 -14.87 -5.64 -24.15
C PRO A 10 -13.36 -5.47 -23.98
N GLU A 11 -12.59 -6.42 -24.50
CA GLU A 11 -11.12 -6.37 -24.57
C GLU A 11 -10.40 -6.30 -23.21
N ALA A 12 -11.10 -6.52 -22.10
CA ALA A 12 -10.55 -6.52 -20.76
C ALA A 12 -10.57 -7.91 -20.13
N VAL A 13 -9.50 -8.23 -19.38
CA VAL A 13 -9.41 -9.45 -18.57
C VAL A 13 -8.88 -9.07 -17.21
N ILE A 14 -9.63 -9.40 -16.16
CA ILE A 14 -9.25 -9.12 -14.78
C ILE A 14 -8.52 -10.32 -14.19
N ILE A 15 -7.35 -10.08 -13.58
CA ILE A 15 -6.51 -11.10 -12.96
C ILE A 15 -6.53 -10.91 -11.44
N SER A 16 -7.16 -11.84 -10.73
CA SER A 16 -7.28 -11.80 -9.27
C SER A 16 -6.39 -12.86 -8.60
N SER A 17 -5.54 -12.43 -7.68
CA SER A 17 -4.77 -13.29 -6.78
C SER A 17 -4.14 -12.46 -5.66
N PHE A 18 -4.02 -13.04 -4.47
CA PHE A 18 -3.31 -12.44 -3.35
C PHE A 18 -1.79 -12.42 -3.55
N ASP A 19 -1.25 -13.36 -4.32
CA ASP A 19 0.17 -13.43 -4.62
C ASP A 19 0.50 -12.58 -5.86
N PRO A 20 1.22 -11.45 -5.70
CA PRO A 20 1.52 -10.57 -6.81
C PRO A 20 2.42 -11.22 -7.88
N ILE A 21 3.27 -12.18 -7.50
CA ILE A 21 4.15 -12.88 -8.45
C ILE A 21 3.30 -13.81 -9.32
N ARG A 22 2.31 -14.50 -8.73
CA ARG A 22 1.37 -15.32 -9.51
C ARG A 22 0.55 -14.47 -10.49
N ARG A 23 0.11 -13.27 -10.07
CA ARG A 23 -0.55 -12.32 -10.99
C ARG A 23 0.35 -11.95 -12.16
N GLU A 24 1.61 -11.66 -11.89
CA GLU A 24 2.57 -11.27 -12.94
C GLU A 24 2.87 -12.43 -13.90
N ILE A 25 3.05 -13.66 -13.38
CA ILE A 25 3.20 -14.86 -14.21
C ILE A 25 1.97 -15.04 -15.10
N CYS A 26 0.76 -14.90 -14.55
CA CYS A 26 -0.48 -15.01 -15.30
C CYS A 26 -0.57 -13.94 -16.40
N ARG A 27 -0.33 -12.67 -16.05
CA ARG A 27 -0.36 -11.53 -16.97
C ARG A 27 0.58 -11.72 -18.16
N LEU A 28 1.84 -12.07 -17.90
CA LEU A 28 2.84 -12.31 -18.95
C LEU A 28 2.53 -13.56 -19.78
N SER A 29 2.02 -14.62 -19.15
CA SER A 29 1.64 -15.84 -19.86
C SER A 29 0.47 -15.59 -20.81
N LEU A 30 -0.56 -14.86 -20.35
CA LEU A 30 -1.70 -14.46 -21.17
C LEU A 30 -1.27 -13.59 -22.35
N GLN A 31 -0.42 -12.57 -22.12
CA GLN A 31 0.11 -11.74 -23.20
C GLN A 31 0.82 -12.56 -24.28
N ARG A 32 1.60 -13.58 -23.90
CA ARG A 32 2.31 -14.47 -24.83
C ARG A 32 1.36 -15.38 -25.58
N LEU A 33 0.38 -15.95 -24.90
CA LEU A 33 -0.62 -16.85 -25.50
C LEU A 33 -1.49 -16.12 -26.52
N VAL A 34 -1.92 -14.89 -26.20
CA VAL A 34 -2.70 -14.05 -27.11
C VAL A 34 -1.87 -13.67 -28.34
N ALA A 35 -0.62 -13.26 -28.16
CA ALA A 35 0.27 -12.92 -29.28
C ALA A 35 0.59 -14.13 -30.19
N ASP A 36 0.64 -15.34 -29.64
CA ASP A 36 0.86 -16.59 -30.38
C ASP A 36 -0.43 -17.09 -31.10
N GLY A 37 -1.61 -16.68 -30.63
CA GLY A 37 -2.91 -17.09 -31.19
C GLY A 37 -3.29 -18.56 -30.93
N ARG A 38 -2.41 -19.35 -30.30
CA ARG A 38 -2.63 -20.76 -29.98
C ARG A 38 -2.88 -20.94 -28.48
N ILE A 39 -4.14 -21.16 -28.13
CA ILE A 39 -4.58 -21.29 -26.74
C ILE A 39 -5.22 -22.67 -26.57
N HIS A 40 -4.39 -23.65 -26.23
CA HIS A 40 -4.83 -25.01 -25.87
C HIS A 40 -4.06 -25.51 -24.64
N PRO A 41 -4.58 -26.50 -23.88
CA PRO A 41 -4.05 -26.87 -22.56
C PRO A 41 -2.53 -27.07 -22.50
N ALA A 42 -1.97 -27.90 -23.39
CA ALA A 42 -0.52 -28.14 -23.44
C ALA A 42 0.32 -26.87 -23.66
N ARG A 43 -0.16 -25.93 -24.49
CA ARG A 43 0.56 -24.68 -24.75
C ARG A 43 0.50 -23.74 -23.55
N ILE A 44 -0.64 -23.69 -22.87
CA ILE A 44 -0.80 -22.90 -21.64
C ILE A 44 0.19 -23.37 -20.58
N GLU A 45 0.27 -24.68 -20.34
CA GLU A 45 1.21 -25.26 -19.37
C GLU A 45 2.67 -24.93 -19.71
N GLU A 46 3.07 -25.08 -20.97
CA GLU A 46 4.41 -24.77 -21.46
C GLU A 46 4.76 -23.29 -21.24
N VAL A 47 3.87 -22.37 -21.66
CA VAL A 47 4.10 -20.93 -21.55
C VAL A 47 4.15 -20.48 -20.10
N VAL A 48 3.27 -21.02 -19.24
CA VAL A 48 3.27 -20.72 -17.80
C VAL A 48 4.56 -21.22 -17.14
N ALA A 49 5.00 -22.44 -17.43
CA ALA A 49 6.24 -22.99 -16.89
C ALA A 49 7.47 -22.15 -17.30
N LYS A 50 7.55 -21.77 -18.58
CA LYS A 50 8.63 -20.91 -19.10
C LYS A 50 8.61 -19.52 -18.47
N THR A 51 7.43 -18.92 -18.34
CA THR A 51 7.26 -17.59 -17.75
C THR A 51 7.59 -17.59 -16.26
N LYS A 52 7.20 -18.63 -15.53
CA LYS A 52 7.58 -18.82 -14.12
C LYS A 52 9.10 -18.87 -13.95
N LYS A 53 9.79 -19.66 -14.77
CA LYS A 53 11.26 -19.76 -14.73
C LYS A 53 11.92 -18.40 -14.96
N GLN A 54 11.47 -17.66 -15.98
CA GLN A 54 11.98 -16.33 -16.28
C GLN A 54 11.75 -15.33 -15.13
N ILE A 55 10.58 -15.36 -14.51
CA ILE A 55 10.27 -14.47 -13.38
C ILE A 55 11.17 -14.78 -12.17
N GLU A 56 11.44 -16.05 -11.88
CA GLU A 56 12.38 -16.43 -10.81
C GLU A 56 13.81 -15.97 -11.08
N GLU A 57 14.29 -16.08 -12.33
CA GLU A 57 15.59 -15.54 -12.76
C GLU A 57 15.63 -14.01 -12.58
N GLN A 58 14.59 -13.32 -13.05
CA GLN A 58 14.46 -11.87 -12.92
C GLN A 58 14.42 -11.41 -11.45
N ILE A 59 13.71 -12.13 -10.58
CA ILE A 59 13.69 -11.88 -9.13
C ILE A 59 15.11 -11.92 -8.57
N MET A 60 15.88 -12.97 -8.90
CA MET A 60 17.25 -13.09 -8.42
C MET A 60 18.13 -11.95 -8.93
N GLU A 61 18.05 -11.61 -10.22
CA GLU A 61 18.82 -10.52 -10.83
C GLU A 61 18.52 -9.17 -10.18
N ILE A 62 17.24 -8.85 -9.94
CA ILE A 62 16.82 -7.62 -9.25
C ILE A 62 17.42 -7.56 -7.85
N GLY A 63 17.35 -8.67 -7.11
CA GLY A 63 17.92 -8.78 -5.76
C GLY A 63 19.42 -8.54 -5.77
N GLN A 64 20.15 -9.22 -6.65
CA GLN A 64 21.61 -9.11 -6.80
C GLN A 64 22.02 -7.69 -7.17
N ARG A 65 21.36 -7.10 -8.16
CA ARG A 65 21.63 -5.71 -8.58
C ARG A 65 21.39 -4.74 -7.42
N THR A 66 20.30 -4.91 -6.67
CA THR A 66 19.97 -4.04 -5.54
C THR A 66 21.06 -4.04 -4.46
N VAL A 67 21.55 -5.23 -4.08
CA VAL A 67 22.57 -5.31 -3.04
C VAL A 67 23.92 -4.77 -3.53
N ILE A 68 24.25 -4.93 -4.81
CA ILE A 68 25.44 -4.35 -5.44
C ILE A 68 25.33 -2.81 -5.44
N ASP A 69 24.22 -2.25 -5.94
CA ASP A 69 24.00 -0.80 -6.02
C ASP A 69 24.01 -0.13 -4.64
N LEU A 70 23.57 -0.86 -3.60
CA LEU A 70 23.62 -0.39 -2.22
C LEU A 70 24.95 -0.70 -1.52
N ASN A 71 25.90 -1.35 -2.17
CA ASN A 71 27.18 -1.76 -1.60
C ASN A 71 27.01 -2.63 -0.32
N ILE A 72 26.05 -3.55 -0.36
CA ILE A 72 25.75 -4.51 0.71
C ILE A 72 26.32 -5.87 0.29
N HIS A 73 27.37 -6.32 0.98
CA HIS A 73 28.05 -7.59 0.66
C HIS A 73 27.70 -8.70 1.65
N GLY A 74 27.76 -9.96 1.23
CA GLY A 74 27.60 -11.11 2.13
C GLY A 74 26.19 -11.32 2.67
N LEU A 75 25.16 -10.82 1.95
CA LEU A 75 23.77 -11.20 2.18
C LEU A 75 23.56 -12.62 1.61
N GLN A 76 22.88 -13.51 2.31
CA GLN A 76 22.65 -14.86 1.82
C GLN A 76 21.67 -14.90 0.64
N ALA A 77 21.85 -15.86 -0.27
CA ALA A 77 21.03 -16.01 -1.49
C ALA A 77 19.50 -16.03 -1.24
N PRO A 78 18.97 -16.68 -0.18
CA PRO A 78 17.53 -16.61 0.12
C PRO A 78 17.06 -15.18 0.39
N LEU A 79 17.80 -14.39 1.17
CA LEU A 79 17.46 -12.99 1.44
C LEU A 79 17.60 -12.12 0.18
N ILE A 80 18.62 -12.35 -0.65
CA ILE A 80 18.77 -11.67 -1.95
C ILE A 80 17.54 -11.95 -2.83
N ARG A 81 17.10 -13.21 -2.92
CA ARG A 81 15.88 -13.57 -3.66
C ARG A 81 14.65 -12.84 -3.11
N MET A 82 14.50 -12.78 -1.79
CA MET A 82 13.39 -12.06 -1.16
C MET A 82 13.44 -10.55 -1.42
N VAL A 83 14.63 -9.91 -1.39
CA VAL A 83 14.79 -8.51 -1.83
C VAL A 83 14.28 -8.34 -3.27
N GLY A 84 14.60 -9.26 -4.17
CA GLY A 84 14.05 -9.29 -5.53
C GLY A 84 12.53 -9.35 -5.58
N ARG A 85 11.92 -10.22 -4.75
CA ARG A 85 10.46 -10.38 -4.65
C ARG A 85 9.75 -9.08 -4.24
N MET A 86 10.39 -8.21 -3.47
CA MET A 86 9.83 -6.91 -3.09
C MET A 86 9.45 -6.05 -4.31
N ARG A 87 10.08 -6.25 -5.48
CA ARG A 87 9.72 -5.51 -6.71
C ARG A 87 8.30 -5.77 -7.17
N PHE A 88 7.71 -6.91 -6.82
CA PHE A 88 6.36 -7.29 -7.24
C PHE A 88 5.31 -6.92 -6.18
N ARG A 89 5.71 -6.51 -4.97
CA ARG A 89 4.80 -6.07 -3.92
C ARG A 89 4.71 -4.54 -3.90
N SER A 90 3.50 -4.04 -3.67
CA SER A 90 3.25 -2.63 -3.38
C SER A 90 2.57 -2.50 -2.03
N SER A 91 2.85 -1.42 -1.30
CA SER A 91 2.16 -1.05 -0.07
C SER A 91 1.73 0.42 -0.20
N TYR A 92 0.43 0.69 -0.02
CA TYR A 92 -0.13 2.05 -0.14
C TYR A 92 0.24 2.77 -1.45
N GLY A 93 0.23 2.05 -2.59
CA GLY A 93 0.55 2.60 -3.91
C GLY A 93 2.06 2.76 -4.19
N GLN A 94 2.93 2.51 -3.22
CA GLN A 94 4.38 2.54 -3.40
C GLN A 94 4.94 1.14 -3.62
N ASN A 95 5.86 1.00 -4.58
CA ASN A 95 6.61 -0.23 -4.75
C ASN A 95 7.50 -0.53 -3.54
N LEU A 96 7.41 -1.74 -2.99
CA LEU A 96 8.09 -2.12 -1.75
C LEU A 96 9.62 -2.09 -1.89
N LEU A 97 10.17 -2.60 -2.99
CA LEU A 97 11.63 -2.56 -3.20
C LEU A 97 12.15 -1.13 -3.26
N LYS A 98 11.43 -0.23 -3.95
CA LYS A 98 11.79 1.18 -4.04
C LYS A 98 11.79 1.85 -2.65
N HIS A 99 10.76 1.57 -1.85
CA HIS A 99 10.67 2.01 -0.45
C HIS A 99 11.87 1.51 0.36
N SER A 100 12.16 0.21 0.34
CA SER A 100 13.27 -0.37 1.10
C SER A 100 14.65 0.16 0.67
N ILE A 101 14.87 0.39 -0.63
CA ILE A 101 16.11 1.00 -1.13
C ILE A 101 16.27 2.43 -0.60
N GLU A 102 15.18 3.18 -0.56
CA GLU A 102 15.15 4.54 -0.04
C GLU A 102 15.39 4.58 1.47
N THR A 103 14.65 3.77 2.24
CA THR A 103 14.86 3.58 3.68
C THR A 103 16.31 3.20 3.98
N ALA A 104 16.91 2.28 3.21
CA ALA A 104 18.32 1.92 3.33
C ALA A 104 19.27 3.11 3.15
N LYS A 105 19.05 3.94 2.13
CA LYS A 105 19.86 5.15 1.88
C LYS A 105 19.70 6.17 3.00
N LEU A 106 18.48 6.40 3.47
CA LEU A 106 18.20 7.30 4.60
C LEU A 106 18.87 6.80 5.87
N CYS A 107 18.81 5.49 6.18
CA CYS A 107 19.49 4.91 7.33
C CYS A 107 21.00 5.17 7.31
N ALA A 108 21.61 5.03 6.12
CA ALA A 108 23.04 5.28 5.95
C ALA A 108 23.39 6.76 6.21
N ILE A 109 22.62 7.68 5.64
CA ILE A 109 22.81 9.13 5.80
C ILE A 109 22.60 9.52 7.26
N MET A 110 21.45 9.15 7.84
CA MET A 110 21.11 9.48 9.23
C MET A 110 22.15 8.94 10.21
N SER A 111 22.62 7.71 10.02
CA SER A 111 23.68 7.13 10.86
C SER A 111 25.00 7.91 10.74
N ALA A 112 25.34 8.40 9.55
CA ALA A 112 26.55 9.20 9.34
C ALA A 112 26.43 10.59 10.00
N GLU A 113 25.29 11.26 9.85
CA GLU A 113 25.03 12.57 10.49
C GLU A 113 25.01 12.48 12.02
N LEU A 114 24.61 11.34 12.58
CA LEU A 114 24.67 11.07 14.02
C LEU A 114 26.08 10.68 14.52
N GLY A 115 27.10 10.67 13.65
CA GLY A 115 28.48 10.35 14.01
C GLY A 115 28.71 8.88 14.36
N LEU A 116 27.86 7.96 13.89
CA LEU A 116 28.05 6.53 14.14
C LEU A 116 29.25 5.98 13.37
N SER A 117 29.78 4.85 13.84
CA SER A 117 30.93 4.21 13.20
C SER A 117 30.60 3.73 11.78
N SER A 118 31.61 3.64 10.92
CA SER A 118 31.47 3.08 9.56
C SER A 118 30.87 1.67 9.55
N ARG A 119 31.01 0.91 10.65
CA ARG A 119 30.39 -0.39 10.84
C ARG A 119 28.89 -0.26 11.07
N GLU A 120 28.46 0.63 11.96
CA GLU A 120 27.04 0.86 12.26
C GLU A 120 26.30 1.44 11.06
N ILE A 121 26.89 2.37 10.31
CA ILE A 121 26.33 2.90 9.07
C ILE A 121 26.00 1.76 8.08
N LYS A 122 26.94 0.81 7.92
CA LYS A 122 26.73 -0.37 7.05
C LYS A 122 25.62 -1.28 7.57
N LEU A 123 25.51 -1.46 8.89
CA LEU A 123 24.44 -2.27 9.49
C LEU A 123 23.08 -1.60 9.37
N ALA A 124 22.98 -0.29 9.60
CA ALA A 124 21.75 0.48 9.46
C ALA A 124 21.26 0.46 8.01
N LYS A 125 22.15 0.67 7.03
CA LYS A 125 21.82 0.55 5.60
C LYS A 125 21.27 -0.83 5.25
N ARG A 126 21.91 -1.89 5.75
CA ARG A 126 21.46 -3.26 5.55
C ARG A 126 20.09 -3.51 6.20
N ALA A 127 19.90 -3.08 7.44
CA ALA A 127 18.62 -3.23 8.15
C ALA A 127 17.49 -2.44 7.47
N GLY A 128 17.76 -1.23 6.98
CA GLY A 128 16.79 -0.44 6.21
C GLY A 128 16.33 -1.12 4.91
N LEU A 129 17.20 -1.88 4.24
CA LEU A 129 16.78 -2.69 3.06
C LEU A 129 15.88 -3.86 3.47
N LEU A 130 16.11 -4.44 4.65
CA LEU A 130 15.47 -5.68 5.10
C LEU A 130 14.27 -5.47 6.03
N HIS A 131 14.00 -4.26 6.52
CA HIS A 131 12.97 -4.00 7.54
C HIS A 131 11.60 -4.60 7.18
N ASP A 132 11.24 -4.52 5.89
CA ASP A 132 9.98 -5.00 5.36
C ASP A 132 10.06 -6.39 4.68
N ILE A 133 11.15 -7.14 4.86
CA ILE A 133 11.36 -8.45 4.18
C ILE A 133 10.28 -9.49 4.53
N GLY A 134 9.65 -9.40 5.70
CA GLY A 134 8.53 -10.27 6.08
C GLY A 134 7.31 -10.08 5.19
N LYS A 135 7.18 -8.96 4.46
CA LYS A 135 6.12 -8.74 3.46
C LYS A 135 6.30 -9.62 2.21
N VAL A 136 7.39 -10.36 2.05
CA VAL A 136 7.57 -11.21 0.86
C VAL A 136 7.86 -12.67 1.21
N GLY A 137 7.58 -13.06 2.45
CA GLY A 137 7.57 -14.45 2.89
C GLY A 137 6.64 -15.31 2.04
N GLU A 138 7.06 -16.56 1.80
CA GLU A 138 6.27 -17.55 1.07
C GLU A 138 5.39 -18.40 1.99
N GLU A 139 5.77 -18.51 3.26
CA GLU A 139 5.04 -19.24 4.28
C GLU A 139 3.88 -18.37 4.79
N GLU A 140 2.66 -18.92 4.81
CA GLU A 140 1.55 -18.31 5.55
C GLU A 140 1.89 -18.31 7.03
N THR A 141 1.69 -17.16 7.68
CA THR A 141 2.04 -16.98 9.08
C THR A 141 1.10 -15.98 9.74
N GLU A 142 0.82 -16.19 11.02
CA GLU A 142 0.09 -15.25 11.87
C GLU A 142 0.99 -14.15 12.44
N LEU A 143 2.31 -14.26 12.23
CA LEU A 143 3.26 -13.23 12.65
C LEU A 143 3.07 -11.96 11.82
N SER A 144 3.27 -10.81 12.45
CA SER A 144 3.46 -9.55 11.74
C SER A 144 4.64 -9.63 10.77
N HIS A 145 4.68 -8.73 9.79
CA HIS A 145 5.81 -8.70 8.86
C HIS A 145 7.13 -8.33 9.54
N ALA A 146 7.11 -7.56 10.62
CA ALA A 146 8.31 -7.21 11.38
C ALA A 146 8.89 -8.44 12.08
N LEU A 147 8.06 -9.19 12.83
CA LEU A 147 8.49 -10.40 13.53
C LEU A 147 8.89 -11.52 12.56
N LEU A 148 8.15 -11.69 11.46
CA LEU A 148 8.53 -12.63 10.42
C LEU A 148 9.86 -12.23 9.78
N GLY A 149 10.03 -10.94 9.46
CA GLY A 149 11.27 -10.41 8.89
C GLY A 149 12.48 -10.65 9.79
N MET A 150 12.32 -10.42 11.11
CA MET A 150 13.35 -10.72 12.11
C MET A 150 13.75 -12.20 12.09
N LYS A 151 12.77 -13.11 12.15
CA LYS A 151 13.03 -14.56 12.14
C LYS A 151 13.70 -15.01 10.84
N LEU A 152 13.33 -14.44 9.70
CA LEU A 152 13.97 -14.72 8.41
C LEU A 152 15.43 -14.25 8.39
N CYS A 153 15.70 -13.06 8.92
CA CYS A 153 17.06 -12.55 9.05
C CYS A 153 17.92 -13.46 9.95
N GLU A 154 17.39 -13.89 11.10
CA GLU A 154 18.06 -14.83 12.01
C GLU A 154 18.31 -16.19 11.35
N ARG A 155 17.28 -16.77 10.72
CA ARG A 155 17.36 -18.06 10.00
C ARG A 155 18.46 -18.04 8.92
N HIS A 156 18.68 -16.90 8.29
CA HIS A 156 19.67 -16.70 7.23
C HIS A 156 20.96 -16.01 7.70
N GLY A 157 21.27 -16.10 9.01
CA GLY A 157 22.57 -15.75 9.55
C GLY A 157 22.90 -14.25 9.57
N GLU A 158 21.89 -13.38 9.57
CA GLU A 158 22.12 -11.95 9.77
C GLU A 158 22.56 -11.64 11.22
N LYS A 159 23.25 -10.51 11.37
CA LYS A 159 23.73 -10.05 12.67
C LYS A 159 22.56 -9.67 13.57
N ALA A 160 22.67 -9.94 14.87
CA ALA A 160 21.64 -9.63 15.88
C ALA A 160 21.14 -8.17 15.81
N ALA A 161 22.03 -7.21 15.53
CA ALA A 161 21.65 -5.81 15.34
C ALA A 161 20.71 -5.58 14.15
N VAL A 162 20.96 -6.27 13.03
CA VAL A 162 20.12 -6.19 11.83
C VAL A 162 18.78 -6.86 12.10
N SER A 163 18.79 -8.09 12.62
CA SER A 163 17.55 -8.81 12.94
C SER A 163 16.68 -8.06 13.95
N ASN A 164 17.28 -7.49 15.01
CA ASN A 164 16.54 -6.67 15.97
C ASN A 164 15.95 -5.41 15.33
N ALA A 165 16.71 -4.69 14.49
CA ALA A 165 16.19 -3.51 13.81
C ALA A 165 15.03 -3.85 12.87
N VAL A 166 15.09 -5.00 12.17
CA VAL A 166 13.98 -5.51 11.36
C VAL A 166 12.78 -5.89 12.24
N GLY A 167 12.97 -6.51 13.40
CA GLY A 167 11.86 -6.86 14.29
C GLY A 167 11.23 -5.67 15.02
N ALA A 168 12.04 -4.68 15.37
CA ALA A 168 11.65 -3.60 16.27
C ALA A 168 11.11 -2.35 15.56
N HIS A 169 11.16 -2.27 14.22
CA HIS A 169 10.80 -1.03 13.50
C HIS A 169 9.32 -0.61 13.66
N HIS A 170 8.44 -1.49 14.12
CA HIS A 170 7.06 -1.21 14.51
C HIS A 170 6.80 -1.36 16.02
N ASP A 171 7.84 -1.26 16.85
CA ASP A 171 7.78 -1.35 18.31
C ASP A 171 7.24 -2.69 18.86
N GLU A 172 7.30 -3.75 18.06
CA GLU A 172 6.80 -5.08 18.44
C GLU A 172 7.78 -5.86 19.34
N VAL A 173 9.05 -5.49 19.30
CA VAL A 173 10.10 -5.98 20.20
C VAL A 173 10.97 -4.82 20.66
N GLU A 174 11.61 -4.99 21.81
CA GLU A 174 12.52 -4.00 22.37
C GLU A 174 13.66 -3.65 21.40
N MET A 175 13.91 -2.36 21.20
CA MET A 175 15.05 -1.85 20.44
C MET A 175 16.34 -1.97 21.26
N LYS A 176 17.18 -2.95 20.92
CA LYS A 176 18.41 -3.28 21.67
C LYS A 176 19.66 -2.58 21.14
N PHE A 177 19.59 -2.07 19.91
CA PHE A 177 20.73 -1.48 19.20
C PHE A 177 20.37 -0.10 18.67
N ILE A 178 21.35 0.80 18.61
CA ILE A 178 21.16 2.18 18.15
C ILE A 178 20.61 2.28 16.71
N ILE A 179 20.85 1.27 15.87
CA ILE A 179 20.35 1.25 14.50
C ILE A 179 18.84 0.95 14.42
N SER A 180 18.23 0.38 15.45
CA SER A 180 16.79 0.05 15.48
C SER A 180 15.91 1.31 15.43
N PRO A 181 16.09 2.33 16.29
CA PRO A 181 15.34 3.57 16.17
C PRO A 181 15.64 4.33 14.86
N ILE A 182 16.86 4.21 14.32
CA ILE A 182 17.21 4.82 13.02
C ILE A 182 16.38 4.21 11.89
N VAL A 183 16.24 2.89 11.85
CA VAL A 183 15.42 2.20 10.84
C VAL A 183 13.97 2.64 10.94
N GLN A 184 13.39 2.69 12.13
CA GLN A 184 12.02 3.16 12.35
C GLN A 184 11.82 4.60 11.84
N VAL A 185 12.72 5.51 12.22
CA VAL A 185 12.62 6.91 11.79
C VAL A 185 12.75 7.02 10.27
N CYS A 186 13.69 6.30 9.66
CA CYS A 186 13.90 6.34 8.21
C CYS A 186 12.73 5.72 7.43
N ASP A 187 12.10 4.67 7.95
CA ASP A 187 10.89 4.08 7.39
C ASP A 187 9.74 5.10 7.39
N ALA A 188 9.52 5.78 8.52
CA ALA A 188 8.53 6.84 8.64
C ALA A 188 8.79 8.00 7.66
N ILE A 189 10.04 8.45 7.52
CA ILE A 189 10.43 9.51 6.57
C ILE A 189 10.17 9.09 5.12
N SER A 190 10.51 7.84 4.76
CA SER A 190 10.24 7.31 3.42
C SER A 190 8.74 7.27 3.14
N GLY A 191 7.96 6.76 4.09
CA GLY A 191 6.50 6.60 3.95
C GLY A 191 5.70 7.91 3.99
N ALA A 192 6.21 8.97 4.61
CA ALA A 192 5.53 10.26 4.76
C ALA A 192 5.78 11.26 3.61
N ARG A 193 6.64 10.91 2.64
CA ARG A 193 7.04 11.85 1.59
C ARG A 193 5.88 12.23 0.66
N PRO A 194 5.68 13.53 0.34
CA PRO A 194 4.72 13.97 -0.66
C PRO A 194 4.93 13.25 -2.00
N GLY A 195 3.88 12.61 -2.51
CA GLY A 195 3.94 11.85 -3.77
C GLY A 195 4.30 10.36 -3.65
N ALA A 196 4.69 9.86 -2.47
CA ALA A 196 4.93 8.43 -2.27
C ALA A 196 3.66 7.56 -2.42
N ARG A 197 2.48 8.15 -2.16
CA ARG A 197 1.16 7.48 -2.17
C ARG A 197 0.18 8.12 -3.18
N ARG A 198 0.70 8.72 -4.26
CA ARG A 198 -0.04 9.67 -5.12
C ARG A 198 -1.26 9.07 -5.83
N GLU A 199 -1.20 7.81 -6.28
CA GLU A 199 -2.33 7.13 -6.94
C GLU A 199 -3.57 6.98 -6.02
N ILE A 200 -3.37 7.00 -4.70
CA ILE A 200 -4.46 6.94 -3.72
C ILE A 200 -5.10 8.32 -3.55
N LEU A 201 -4.38 9.42 -3.73
CA LEU A 201 -4.93 10.75 -3.46
C LEU A 201 -5.98 11.16 -4.50
N GLU A 202 -5.74 10.91 -5.79
CA GLU A 202 -6.71 11.24 -6.84
C GLU A 202 -8.00 10.42 -6.68
N SER A 203 -7.87 9.09 -6.56
CA SER A 203 -9.02 8.21 -6.31
C SER A 203 -9.73 8.51 -4.99
N TYR A 204 -9.01 8.95 -3.96
CA TYR A 204 -9.60 9.41 -2.70
C TYR A 204 -10.35 10.74 -2.85
N ILE A 205 -9.79 11.70 -3.61
CA ILE A 205 -10.46 12.98 -3.91
C ILE A 205 -11.71 12.75 -4.76
N GLU A 206 -11.64 11.89 -5.78
CA GLU A 206 -12.80 11.51 -6.59
C GLU A 206 -13.88 10.87 -5.71
N ARG A 207 -13.50 9.94 -4.83
CA ARG A 207 -14.45 9.31 -3.91
C ARG A 207 -15.12 10.30 -2.95
N ILE A 208 -14.37 11.27 -2.43
CA ILE A 208 -14.95 12.33 -1.60
C ILE A 208 -15.92 13.18 -2.42
N LYS A 209 -15.55 13.53 -3.66
CA LYS A 209 -16.44 14.30 -4.55
C LYS A 209 -17.71 13.54 -4.88
N GLU A 210 -17.63 12.25 -5.17
CA GLU A 210 -18.80 11.38 -5.38
C GLU A 210 -19.70 11.37 -4.14
N LEU A 211 -19.12 11.21 -2.95
CA LEU A 211 -19.86 11.24 -1.68
C LEU A 211 -20.57 12.59 -1.46
N GLU A 212 -19.91 13.70 -1.78
CA GLU A 212 -20.50 15.03 -1.71
C GLU A 212 -21.61 15.22 -2.75
N GLN A 213 -21.43 14.70 -3.97
CA GLN A 213 -22.40 14.78 -5.06
C GLN A 213 -23.68 14.01 -4.76
N VAL A 214 -23.58 12.82 -4.17
CA VAL A 214 -24.75 12.02 -3.76
C VAL A 214 -25.68 12.84 -2.87
N ALA A 215 -25.13 13.50 -1.84
CA ALA A 215 -25.93 14.35 -0.96
C ALA A 215 -26.37 15.67 -1.62
N MET A 216 -25.52 16.26 -2.47
CA MET A 216 -25.82 17.53 -3.15
C MET A 216 -26.96 17.40 -4.17
N ALA A 217 -27.27 16.19 -4.65
CA ALA A 217 -28.36 15.92 -5.58
C ALA A 217 -29.75 15.98 -4.93
N HIS A 218 -29.86 15.99 -3.60
CA HIS A 218 -31.14 16.05 -2.89
C HIS A 218 -31.68 17.47 -2.81
N ASP A 219 -32.99 17.62 -3.02
CA ASP A 219 -33.65 18.92 -2.99
C ASP A 219 -33.55 19.58 -1.60
N GLY A 220 -33.29 20.89 -1.58
CA GLY A 220 -33.07 21.67 -0.36
C GLY A 220 -31.65 21.63 0.22
N VAL A 221 -30.73 20.83 -0.34
CA VAL A 221 -29.30 20.83 0.03
C VAL A 221 -28.57 22.01 -0.62
N GLN A 222 -27.89 22.82 0.19
CA GLN A 222 -27.07 23.93 -0.29
C GLN A 222 -25.58 23.60 -0.38
N LYS A 223 -25.06 22.89 0.62
CA LYS A 223 -23.64 22.57 0.73
C LYS A 223 -23.46 21.22 1.38
N VAL A 224 -22.44 20.50 0.95
CA VAL A 224 -22.02 19.25 1.56
C VAL A 224 -20.53 19.32 1.85
N TYR A 225 -20.13 18.78 2.99
CA TYR A 225 -18.73 18.64 3.37
C TYR A 225 -18.46 17.23 3.85
N ALA A 226 -17.56 16.53 3.17
CA ALA A 226 -16.98 15.30 3.70
C ALA A 226 -15.90 15.64 4.74
N MET A 227 -16.11 15.20 5.98
CA MET A 227 -15.23 15.41 7.12
C MET A 227 -14.59 14.08 7.56
N GLN A 228 -13.55 14.17 8.39
CA GLN A 228 -12.89 12.99 8.99
C GLN A 228 -12.50 11.92 7.96
N ALA A 229 -11.88 12.34 6.86
CA ALA A 229 -11.53 11.47 5.74
C ALA A 229 -12.72 10.69 5.14
N GLY A 230 -13.87 11.36 5.03
CA GLY A 230 -15.10 10.82 4.46
C GLY A 230 -15.88 9.87 5.40
N ARG A 231 -15.55 9.84 6.69
CA ARG A 231 -16.33 9.10 7.71
C ARG A 231 -17.50 9.90 8.29
N GLU A 232 -17.54 11.19 8.03
CA GLU A 232 -18.65 12.06 8.41
C GLU A 232 -19.04 12.91 7.20
N LEU A 233 -20.33 12.97 6.88
CA LEU A 233 -20.86 13.83 5.83
C LEU A 233 -21.76 14.89 6.47
N ARG A 234 -21.40 16.16 6.31
CA ARG A 234 -22.21 17.29 6.80
C ARG A 234 -22.97 17.92 5.65
N VAL A 235 -24.29 17.88 5.74
CA VAL A 235 -25.21 18.36 4.73
C VAL A 235 -25.90 19.60 5.26
N ILE A 236 -25.69 20.74 4.62
CA ILE A 236 -26.28 22.02 5.03
C ILE A 236 -27.50 22.29 4.16
N VAL A 237 -28.63 22.56 4.81
CA VAL A 237 -29.91 22.86 4.17
C VAL A 237 -30.42 24.23 4.61
N GLU A 238 -31.21 24.88 3.75
CA GLU A 238 -31.89 26.14 4.10
C GLU A 238 -32.97 25.88 5.13
N ALA A 239 -32.88 26.56 6.28
CA ALA A 239 -33.89 26.45 7.33
C ALA A 239 -35.30 26.83 6.84
N ASP A 240 -35.42 27.75 5.88
CA ASP A 240 -36.70 28.23 5.37
C ASP A 240 -37.36 27.27 4.35
N LYS A 241 -36.59 26.35 3.74
CA LYS A 241 -37.09 25.39 2.72
C LYS A 241 -37.25 23.97 3.26
N VAL A 242 -36.43 23.59 4.23
CA VAL A 242 -36.41 22.24 4.82
C VAL A 242 -36.89 22.34 6.26
N SER A 243 -37.96 21.60 6.60
CA SER A 243 -38.47 21.47 7.97
C SER A 243 -37.62 20.48 8.79
N ASP A 244 -37.81 20.44 10.12
CA ASP A 244 -37.09 19.47 10.97
C ASP A 244 -37.34 18.02 10.57
N SER A 245 -38.62 17.66 10.36
CA SER A 245 -38.99 16.31 9.90
C SER A 245 -38.36 15.99 8.53
N LYS A 246 -38.35 16.94 7.58
CA LYS A 246 -37.67 16.72 6.30
C LYS A 246 -36.16 16.57 6.45
N ALA A 247 -35.54 17.25 7.40
CA ALA A 247 -34.10 17.12 7.65
C ALA A 247 -33.74 15.74 8.23
N GLU A 248 -34.58 15.18 9.09
CA GLU A 248 -34.45 13.80 9.57
C GLU A 248 -34.57 12.80 8.41
N ASP A 249 -35.62 12.92 7.59
CA ASP A 249 -35.82 12.08 6.40
C ASP A 249 -34.64 12.16 5.43
N LEU A 250 -34.13 13.36 5.18
CA LEU A 250 -32.99 13.60 4.29
C LEU A 250 -31.72 12.91 4.79
N SER A 251 -31.47 12.97 6.11
CA SER A 251 -30.32 12.31 6.72
C SER A 251 -30.36 10.79 6.54
N PHE A 252 -31.55 10.21 6.66
CA PHE A 252 -31.78 8.79 6.47
C PHE A 252 -31.63 8.39 5.00
N LEU A 253 -32.28 9.12 4.09
CA LEU A 253 -32.24 8.87 2.64
C LEU A 253 -30.81 8.93 2.09
N ILE A 254 -30.04 9.96 2.45
CA ILE A 254 -28.65 10.10 2.03
C ILE A 254 -27.81 8.93 2.57
N SER A 255 -28.01 8.52 3.83
CA SER A 255 -27.28 7.39 4.40
C SER A 255 -27.57 6.07 3.67
N GLN A 256 -28.82 5.83 3.28
CA GLN A 256 -29.23 4.64 2.53
C GLN A 256 -28.67 4.66 1.11
N GLN A 257 -28.70 5.82 0.45
CA GLN A 257 -28.16 5.95 -0.90
C GLN A 257 -26.66 5.68 -0.92
N ILE A 258 -25.90 6.23 0.03
CA ILE A 258 -24.47 5.96 0.19
C ILE A 258 -24.22 4.47 0.42
N GLN A 259 -25.04 3.81 1.24
CA GLN A 259 -24.91 2.37 1.50
C GLN A 259 -25.16 1.50 0.27
N ASN A 260 -26.08 1.91 -0.62
CA ASN A 260 -26.46 1.13 -1.80
C ASN A 260 -25.59 1.42 -3.03
N GLU A 261 -25.17 2.67 -3.22
CA GLU A 261 -24.49 3.13 -4.43
C GLU A 261 -22.97 3.16 -4.29
N MET A 262 -22.43 3.23 -3.07
CA MET A 262 -20.99 3.37 -2.84
C MET A 262 -20.42 2.20 -2.02
N GLN A 263 -19.31 1.62 -2.50
CA GLN A 263 -18.50 0.72 -1.67
C GLN A 263 -17.62 1.55 -0.73
N TYR A 264 -18.04 1.66 0.54
CA TYR A 264 -17.27 2.34 1.57
C TYR A 264 -16.88 1.41 2.73
N PRO A 265 -15.59 1.34 3.12
CA PRO A 265 -15.18 0.55 4.26
C PRO A 265 -15.55 1.25 5.57
N GLY A 266 -16.50 0.67 6.29
CA GLY A 266 -16.94 1.14 7.61
C GLY A 266 -18.20 2.01 7.56
N GLN A 267 -18.57 2.57 8.71
CA GLN A 267 -19.77 3.39 8.84
C GLN A 267 -19.48 4.86 8.48
N ILE A 268 -20.40 5.47 7.74
CA ILE A 268 -20.40 6.92 7.47
C ILE A 268 -21.51 7.57 8.29
N LYS A 269 -21.15 8.58 9.07
CA LYS A 269 -22.12 9.38 9.83
C LYS A 269 -22.64 10.53 8.95
N VAL A 270 -23.92 10.51 8.62
CA VAL A 270 -24.59 11.64 7.93
C VAL A 270 -25.19 12.59 8.96
N THR A 271 -24.85 13.88 8.88
CA THR A 271 -25.38 14.93 9.76
C THR A 271 -25.98 16.03 8.90
N VAL A 272 -27.30 16.23 9.00
CA VAL A 272 -28.00 17.33 8.34
C VAL A 272 -28.08 18.52 9.29
N ILE A 273 -27.66 19.69 8.83
CA ILE A 273 -27.64 20.94 9.59
C ILE A 273 -28.55 21.95 8.88
N ARG A 274 -29.62 22.37 9.55
CA ARG A 274 -30.45 23.49 9.11
C ARG A 274 -29.75 24.80 9.46
N GLU A 275 -29.41 25.61 8.45
CA GLU A 275 -28.70 26.87 8.64
C GLU A 275 -29.62 28.06 8.31
N LYS A 276 -29.63 29.07 9.19
CA LYS A 276 -30.17 30.41 8.92
C LYS A 276 -29.05 31.44 9.03
N ARG A 277 -28.81 32.20 7.96
CA ARG A 277 -27.81 33.27 7.94
C ARG A 277 -28.50 34.63 7.95
N ALA A 278 -28.19 35.46 8.94
CA ALA A 278 -28.58 36.86 8.97
C ALA A 278 -27.31 37.72 8.77
N VAL A 279 -27.31 38.56 7.74
CA VAL A 279 -26.17 39.43 7.41
C VAL A 279 -26.66 40.87 7.44
N ALA A 280 -26.00 41.71 8.24
CA ALA A 280 -26.23 43.15 8.30
C ALA A 280 -24.90 43.88 8.07
N PHE A 281 -24.93 44.97 7.30
CA PHE A 281 -23.76 45.79 7.03
C PHE A 281 -23.88 47.11 7.79
N ALA A 282 -22.86 47.44 8.57
CA ALA A 282 -22.66 48.81 9.03
C ALA A 282 -21.97 49.58 7.90
N ARG A 283 -22.46 50.78 7.60
CA ARG A 283 -21.75 51.76 6.76
C ARG A 283 -21.22 52.87 7.64
#